data_AF-A0A293LYA4-F1
#
_entry.id   AF-A0A293LYA4-F1
#
_cell.length_a   1.000
_cell.length_b   1.000
_cell.length_c   1.000
_cell.angle_alpha   90.00
_cell.angle_beta   90.00
_cell.angle_gamma   90.00
#
_symmetry.space_group_name_H-M   'P 1'
#
loop_
_entity.id
_entity.type
_entity.pdbx_description
1 polymer ?
#
loop_
_entity_poly.entity_id
_entity_poly.type
_entity_poly.pdbx_seq_one_letter_code
_entity_poly.pdbx_strand_id
1 'polypeptide(L)'
;MGNTNVSDPRRDIGYPYVEQRALQPRTCDSLFLQVKGTSTDNHSFSINLETSTGDIALHVNPRFKQGKTIVNCLYKGTWQREHHVQLRVLEGDSFTCTIEAKGHHYMVCINEEPLVGYNSVIDCKEVQVLSAYGGVALRDVQQRPDQPGSDSYRYGPTAPYDHQCNTTYR
;
A
#
# COMPACT_ATOMS: atom_id res chain seq x y z
N MET A 1 -14.16 -19.04 -29.65
CA MET A 1 -13.70 -19.52 -28.33
C MET A 1 -12.49 -18.69 -27.94
N GLY A 2 -12.51 -18.05 -26.77
CA GLY A 2 -11.41 -17.23 -26.27
C GLY A 2 -11.84 -15.85 -25.77
N ASN A 3 -12.84 -15.78 -24.87
CA ASN A 3 -13.01 -14.58 -24.05
C ASN A 3 -11.92 -14.60 -22.98
N THR A 4 -10.78 -13.97 -23.25
CA THR A 4 -9.84 -13.61 -22.20
C THR A 4 -10.41 -12.40 -21.46
N ASN A 5 -11.39 -12.64 -20.59
CA ASN A 5 -11.71 -11.74 -19.49
C ASN A 5 -10.49 -11.74 -18.55
N VAL A 6 -9.43 -11.02 -18.93
CA VAL A 6 -8.49 -10.49 -17.95
C VAL A 6 -9.26 -9.36 -17.30
N SER A 7 -9.94 -9.66 -16.19
CA SER A 7 -10.56 -8.64 -15.35
C SER A 7 -9.50 -7.58 -15.07
N ASP A 8 -9.80 -6.33 -15.40
CA ASP A 8 -8.98 -5.21 -14.93
C ASP A 8 -8.85 -5.36 -13.41
N PRO A 9 -7.64 -5.55 -12.86
CA PRO A 9 -7.44 -5.82 -11.44
C PRO A 9 -7.98 -4.69 -10.53
N ARG A 10 -8.31 -3.53 -11.11
CA ARG A 10 -8.94 -2.38 -10.44
C ARG A 10 -10.47 -2.48 -10.36
N ARG A 11 -11.10 -3.42 -11.06
CA ARG A 11 -12.58 -3.56 -11.14
C ARG A 11 -13.20 -4.40 -10.02
N ASP A 12 -12.42 -5.18 -9.28
CA ASP A 12 -12.94 -6.01 -8.16
C ASP A 12 -13.48 -5.18 -6.98
N ILE A 13 -13.33 -3.84 -6.99
CA ILE A 13 -13.68 -2.99 -5.84
C ILE A 13 -15.06 -2.34 -5.96
N GLY A 14 -15.75 -2.35 -7.11
CA GLY A 14 -17.18 -2.02 -7.18
C GLY A 14 -17.65 -0.64 -6.66
N TYR A 15 -16.77 0.29 -6.31
CA TYR A 15 -17.10 1.56 -5.66
C TYR A 15 -16.38 2.74 -6.33
N PRO A 16 -17.08 3.80 -6.78
CA PRO A 16 -16.55 4.76 -7.76
C PRO A 16 -15.76 5.94 -7.17
N TYR A 17 -15.37 5.94 -5.88
CA TYR A 17 -14.48 6.98 -5.39
C TYR A 17 -13.03 6.58 -5.65
N VAL A 18 -12.43 7.27 -6.63
CA VAL A 18 -11.01 7.16 -6.96
C VAL A 18 -10.38 8.51 -6.70
N GLU A 19 -9.45 8.57 -5.76
CA GLU A 19 -8.58 9.71 -5.58
C GLU A 19 -7.15 9.32 -5.93
N GLN A 20 -6.48 10.14 -6.74
CA GLN A 20 -5.08 9.95 -7.09
C GLN A 20 -4.29 11.21 -6.75
N ARG A 21 -3.08 11.00 -6.23
CA ARG A 21 -2.12 12.05 -5.89
C ARG A 21 -0.77 11.70 -6.50
N ALA A 22 -0.29 12.54 -7.42
CA ALA A 22 1.08 12.46 -7.89
C ALA A 22 2.02 12.75 -6.71
N LEU A 23 3.01 11.88 -6.52
CA LEU A 23 4.05 12.07 -5.53
C LEU A 23 5.13 12.98 -6.09
N GLN A 24 5.75 13.76 -5.21
CA GLN A 24 6.86 14.62 -5.56
C GLN A 24 8.05 13.76 -6.00
N PRO A 25 8.82 14.20 -7.01
CA PRO A 25 10.06 13.55 -7.41
C PRO A 25 10.98 13.36 -6.20
N ARG A 26 11.68 12.22 -6.19
CA ARG A 26 12.63 11.87 -5.14
C ARG A 26 14.00 11.61 -5.74
N THR A 27 15.01 11.97 -4.97
CA THR A 27 16.44 11.82 -5.23
C THR A 27 17.05 10.72 -4.35
N CYS A 28 16.37 10.34 -3.27
CA CYS A 28 16.78 9.25 -2.40
C CYS A 28 15.95 7.97 -2.62
N ASP A 29 16.51 6.86 -2.17
CA ASP A 29 15.96 5.52 -2.32
C ASP A 29 14.93 5.16 -1.23
N SER A 30 14.34 6.18 -0.61
CA SER A 30 13.38 6.04 0.46
C SER A 30 12.12 6.86 0.19
N LEU A 31 10.99 6.33 0.63
CA LEU A 31 9.70 7.00 0.58
C LEU A 31 9.13 7.07 2.00
N PHE A 32 8.59 8.22 2.37
CA PHE A 32 7.76 8.35 3.55
C PHE A 32 6.49 9.10 3.18
N LEU A 33 5.36 8.49 3.47
CA LEU A 33 4.04 9.05 3.27
C LEU A 33 3.25 8.95 4.58
N GLN A 34 2.55 10.03 4.91
CA GLN A 34 1.48 10.02 5.89
C GLN A 34 0.17 10.35 5.19
N VAL A 35 -0.79 9.45 5.29
CA VAL A 35 -2.10 9.52 4.63
C VAL A 35 -3.15 9.55 5.72
N LYS A 36 -3.87 10.66 5.83
CA LYS A 36 -5.02 10.78 6.74
C LYS A 36 -6.29 10.62 5.93
N GLY A 37 -7.20 9.79 6.41
CA GLY A 37 -8.47 9.56 5.75
C GLY A 37 -9.57 9.17 6.73
N THR A 38 -10.76 8.99 6.20
CA THR A 38 -11.93 8.49 6.92
C THR A 38 -12.54 7.36 6.11
N SER A 39 -12.85 6.24 6.75
CA SER A 39 -13.63 5.18 6.11
C SER A 39 -15.05 5.67 5.90
N THR A 40 -15.57 5.63 4.68
CA THR A 40 -16.89 6.20 4.32
C THR A 40 -17.97 5.16 4.05
N ASP A 41 -17.60 3.89 3.93
CA ASP A 41 -18.55 2.77 3.85
C ASP A 41 -18.11 1.58 4.71
N ASN A 42 -18.91 0.51 4.62
CA ASN A 42 -18.79 -0.72 5.42
C ASN A 42 -18.28 -1.95 4.65
N HIS A 43 -17.70 -1.76 3.47
CA HIS A 43 -17.24 -2.87 2.64
C HIS A 43 -15.73 -3.01 2.72
N SER A 44 -15.03 -2.12 2.04
CA SER A 44 -13.58 -2.12 1.94
C SER A 44 -13.10 -0.87 1.22
N PHE A 45 -11.84 -0.54 1.45
CA PHE A 45 -11.13 0.44 0.63
C PHE A 45 -9.69 0.00 0.42
N SER A 46 -8.99 0.60 -0.52
CA SER A 46 -7.57 0.39 -0.70
C SER A 46 -6.79 1.70 -0.73
N ILE A 47 -5.56 1.67 -0.21
CA ILE A 47 -4.51 2.66 -0.44
C ILE A 47 -3.43 1.95 -1.25
N ASN A 48 -3.06 2.50 -2.40
CA ASN A 48 -2.06 1.93 -3.29
C ASN A 48 -0.92 2.88 -3.55
N LEU A 49 0.26 2.30 -3.73
CA LEU A 49 1.43 2.95 -4.29
C LEU A 49 1.68 2.39 -5.69
N GLU A 50 1.45 3.21 -6.71
CA GLU A 50 1.47 2.82 -8.11
C GLU A 50 2.71 3.36 -8.83
N THR A 51 3.21 2.58 -9.78
CA THR A 51 4.24 3.00 -10.74
C THR A 51 3.61 3.78 -11.90
N SER A 52 4.44 4.39 -12.76
CA SER A 52 3.96 5.03 -13.99
C SER A 52 3.28 4.07 -14.98
N THR A 53 3.56 2.77 -14.87
CA THR A 53 2.97 1.73 -15.73
C THR A 53 1.64 1.21 -15.20
N GLY A 54 1.22 1.64 -14.01
CA GLY A 54 0.00 1.18 -13.34
C GLY A 54 0.17 -0.12 -12.56
N ASP A 55 1.40 -0.64 -12.43
CA ASP A 55 1.71 -1.70 -11.46
C ASP A 55 1.63 -1.14 -10.03
N ILE A 56 1.25 -1.99 -9.07
CA ILE A 56 1.03 -1.60 -7.68
C ILE A 56 2.15 -2.17 -6.83
N ALA A 57 3.06 -1.32 -6.36
CA ALA A 57 4.17 -1.72 -5.50
C ALA A 57 3.71 -2.12 -4.09
N LEU A 58 2.66 -1.47 -3.58
CA LEU A 58 2.03 -1.79 -2.31
C LEU A 58 0.53 -1.54 -2.42
N HIS A 59 -0.27 -2.56 -2.12
CA HIS A 59 -1.72 -2.51 -1.99
C HIS A 59 -2.08 -2.78 -0.53
N VAL A 60 -2.72 -1.84 0.16
CA VAL A 60 -3.24 -2.01 1.52
C VAL A 60 -4.76 -1.95 1.48
N ASN A 61 -5.43 -3.06 1.77
CA ASN A 61 -6.89 -3.19 1.61
C ASN A 61 -7.58 -3.73 2.86
N PRO A 62 -8.00 -2.85 3.79
CA PRO A 62 -8.93 -3.21 4.86
C PRO A 62 -10.24 -3.76 4.30
N ARG A 63 -10.65 -4.96 4.76
CA ARG A 63 -11.91 -5.63 4.40
C ARG A 63 -12.72 -5.87 5.66
N PHE A 64 -13.61 -4.93 6.00
CA PHE A 64 -14.33 -4.90 7.28
C PHE A 64 -15.13 -6.18 7.56
N LYS A 65 -15.91 -6.65 6.58
CA LYS A 65 -16.70 -7.89 6.70
C LYS A 65 -15.86 -9.15 6.92
N GLN A 66 -14.60 -9.14 6.49
CA GLN A 66 -13.67 -10.26 6.67
C GLN A 66 -12.82 -10.12 7.93
N GLY A 67 -12.90 -9.00 8.65
CA GLY A 67 -12.13 -8.74 9.88
C GLY A 67 -10.62 -8.69 9.66
N LYS A 68 -10.15 -8.38 8.44
CA LYS A 68 -8.72 -8.41 8.09
C LYS A 68 -8.35 -7.32 7.09
N THR A 69 -7.05 -7.01 7.04
CA THR A 69 -6.44 -6.20 5.99
C THR A 69 -5.64 -7.12 5.07
N ILE A 70 -5.81 -6.96 3.77
CA ILE A 70 -4.99 -7.62 2.75
C ILE A 70 -3.87 -6.69 2.34
N VAL A 71 -2.65 -7.22 2.30
CA VAL A 71 -1.48 -6.54 1.75
C VAL A 71 -0.92 -7.33 0.58
N ASN A 72 -0.67 -6.67 -0.55
CA ASN A 72 -0.21 -7.33 -1.78
C ASN A 72 0.57 -6.36 -2.69
N CYS A 73 1.05 -6.85 -3.83
CA CYS A 73 1.50 -6.06 -4.96
C CYS A 73 0.93 -6.62 -6.28
N LEU A 74 0.82 -5.75 -7.28
CA LEU A 74 0.46 -6.07 -8.66
C LEU A 74 1.72 -5.85 -9.50
N TYR A 75 2.30 -6.92 -10.04
CA TYR A 75 3.51 -6.85 -10.86
C TYR A 75 3.23 -7.40 -12.24
N LYS A 76 3.51 -6.60 -13.28
CA LYS A 76 3.20 -6.92 -14.67
C LYS A 76 1.73 -7.33 -14.85
N GLY A 77 0.83 -6.57 -14.22
CA GLY A 77 -0.61 -6.83 -14.27
C GLY A 77 -1.09 -8.10 -13.55
N THR A 78 -0.23 -8.76 -12.77
CA THR A 78 -0.59 -9.99 -12.02
C THR A 78 -0.45 -9.76 -10.52
N TRP A 79 -1.53 -10.03 -9.78
CA TRP A 79 -1.52 -9.98 -8.31
C TRP A 79 -0.59 -11.05 -7.77
N GLN A 80 0.27 -10.66 -6.83
CA GLN A 80 1.15 -11.58 -6.14
C GLN A 80 0.40 -12.26 -4.98
N ARG A 81 1.13 -12.98 -4.12
CA ARG A 81 0.54 -13.67 -2.97
C ARG A 81 -0.01 -12.65 -1.97
N GLU A 82 -1.29 -12.80 -1.60
CA GLU A 82 -1.90 -11.98 -0.55
C GLU A 82 -1.27 -12.26 0.83
N HIS A 83 -0.99 -11.20 1.59
CA HIS A 83 -0.62 -11.26 3.00
C HIS A 83 -1.82 -10.80 3.83
N HIS A 84 -2.29 -11.66 4.73
CA HIS A 84 -3.48 -11.37 5.55
C HIS A 84 -2.99 -10.92 6.92
N VAL A 85 -3.37 -9.71 7.32
CA VAL A 85 -3.00 -9.14 8.62
C VAL A 85 -4.24 -8.63 9.35
N GLN A 86 -4.08 -8.37 10.65
CA GLN A 86 -5.13 -7.82 11.51
C GLN A 86 -5.76 -6.53 10.94
N LEU A 87 -7.06 -6.36 11.16
CA LEU A 87 -7.76 -5.12 10.84
C LEU A 87 -7.48 -4.06 11.92
N ARG A 88 -6.85 -2.95 11.55
CA ARG A 88 -6.50 -1.81 12.44
C ARG A 88 -7.28 -0.53 12.13
N VAL A 89 -8.14 -0.56 11.11
CA VAL A 89 -9.03 0.55 10.77
C VAL A 89 -10.43 0.16 11.22
N LEU A 90 -11.10 1.08 11.92
CA LEU A 90 -12.49 0.93 12.30
C LEU A 90 -13.39 1.51 11.21
N GLU A 91 -14.52 0.85 10.96
CA GLU A 91 -15.53 1.29 10.01
C GLU A 91 -16.10 2.65 10.44
N GLY A 92 -16.24 3.58 9.49
CA GLY A 92 -16.74 4.95 9.75
C GLY A 92 -15.73 5.90 10.42
N ASP A 93 -14.60 5.38 10.92
CA ASP A 93 -13.65 6.17 11.68
C ASP A 93 -12.55 6.80 10.82
N SER A 94 -11.92 7.83 11.39
CA SER A 94 -10.71 8.42 10.84
C SER A 94 -9.48 7.59 11.17
N PHE A 95 -8.52 7.58 10.26
CA PHE A 95 -7.26 6.88 10.43
C PHE A 95 -6.09 7.69 9.89
N THR A 96 -4.90 7.39 10.41
CA THR A 96 -3.62 7.81 9.82
C THR A 96 -2.86 6.56 9.36
N CYS A 97 -2.63 6.43 8.06
CA CYS A 97 -1.77 5.41 7.47
C CYS A 97 -0.39 6.02 7.19
N THR A 98 0.64 5.53 7.88
CA THR A 98 2.03 5.92 7.63
C THR A 98 2.72 4.80 6.88
N ILE A 99 3.38 5.15 5.78
CA ILE A 99 4.14 4.21 4.94
C ILE A 99 5.58 4.70 4.88
N GLU A 100 6.51 3.87 5.36
CA GLU A 100 7.95 4.07 5.16
C GLU A 100 8.45 2.99 4.22
N ALA A 101 9.22 3.35 3.19
CA ALA A 101 9.82 2.36 2.30
C ALA A 101 11.28 2.68 2.01
N LYS A 102 12.10 1.63 1.85
CA LYS A 102 13.49 1.72 1.39
C LYS A 102 13.78 0.53 0.47
N GLY A 103 14.12 0.81 -0.77
CA GLY A 103 14.23 -0.22 -1.82
C GLY A 103 12.92 -1.01 -1.96
N HIS A 104 13.01 -2.33 -1.79
CA HIS A 104 11.88 -3.27 -1.93
C HIS A 104 11.02 -3.45 -0.67
N HIS A 105 11.40 -2.84 0.46
CA HIS A 105 10.77 -3.08 1.74
C HIS A 105 9.87 -1.90 2.14
N TYR A 106 8.65 -2.20 2.59
CA TYR A 106 7.58 -1.26 2.93
C TYR A 106 7.08 -1.54 4.35
N MET A 107 7.23 -0.61 5.29
CA MET A 107 6.58 -0.64 6.59
C MET A 107 5.28 0.15 6.54
N VAL A 108 4.20 -0.47 7.03
CA VAL A 108 2.89 0.16 7.16
C VAL A 108 2.52 0.27 8.64
N CYS A 109 2.08 1.45 9.06
CA CYS A 109 1.52 1.70 10.38
C CYS A 109 0.14 2.33 10.24
N ILE A 110 -0.80 1.94 11.11
CA ILE A 110 -2.13 2.53 11.20
C ILE A 110 -2.27 3.14 12.59
N ASN A 111 -2.60 4.43 12.67
CA ASN A 111 -2.75 5.18 13.91
C ASN A 111 -1.51 5.03 14.83
N GLU A 112 -0.31 5.19 14.24
CA GLU A 112 1.00 5.07 14.90
C GLU A 112 1.38 3.66 15.36
N GLU A 113 0.47 2.68 15.25
CA GLU A 113 0.74 1.28 15.56
C GLU A 113 1.26 0.53 14.33
N PRO A 114 2.36 -0.25 14.44
CA PRO A 114 2.85 -1.08 13.35
C PRO A 114 1.80 -2.10 12.89
N LEU A 115 1.53 -2.13 11.59
CA LEU A 115 0.65 -3.11 10.96
C LEU A 115 1.45 -4.27 10.36
N VAL A 116 2.40 -3.96 9.47
CA VAL A 116 3.19 -4.98 8.74
C VAL A 116 4.44 -4.38 8.09
N GLY A 117 5.50 -5.20 7.98
CA GLY A 117 6.58 -5.00 7.02
C GLY A 117 6.40 -5.92 5.81
N TYR A 118 6.33 -5.36 4.60
CA TYR A 118 6.05 -6.06 3.36
C TYR A 118 7.22 -5.94 2.37
N ASN A 119 7.63 -7.05 1.77
CA ASN A 119 8.65 -7.07 0.72
C ASN A 119 7.97 -7.18 -0.64
N SER A 120 8.02 -6.11 -1.42
CA SER A 120 7.51 -6.07 -2.78
C SER A 120 8.60 -6.42 -3.78
N VAL A 121 8.21 -6.95 -4.93
CA VAL A 121 9.14 -7.11 -6.07
C VAL A 121 9.44 -5.78 -6.76
N ILE A 122 8.68 -4.71 -6.46
CA ILE A 122 8.84 -3.37 -7.04
C ILE A 122 9.56 -2.45 -6.06
N ASP A 123 10.63 -1.81 -6.52
CA ASP A 123 11.39 -0.84 -5.72
C ASP A 123 10.54 0.44 -5.51
N CYS A 124 10.56 1.00 -4.30
CA CYS A 124 9.86 2.24 -3.99
C CYS A 124 10.31 3.44 -4.83
N LYS A 125 11.46 3.38 -5.52
CA LYS A 125 11.88 4.38 -6.51
C LYS A 125 10.97 4.43 -7.73
N GLU A 126 10.32 3.33 -8.06
CA GLU A 126 9.41 3.25 -9.22
C GLU A 126 8.02 3.84 -8.90
N VAL A 127 7.71 4.05 -7.62
CA VAL A 127 6.42 4.58 -7.16
C VAL A 127 6.29 6.07 -7.49
N GLN A 128 5.22 6.44 -8.19
CA GLN A 128 4.96 7.83 -8.61
C GLN A 128 3.59 8.33 -8.17
N VAL A 129 2.64 7.44 -7.89
CA VAL A 129 1.27 7.82 -7.60
C VAL A 129 0.80 7.13 -6.34
N LEU A 130 0.17 7.89 -5.44
CA LEU A 130 -0.70 7.33 -4.43
C LEU A 130 -2.12 7.33 -4.97
N SER A 131 -2.83 6.22 -4.82
CA SER A 131 -4.25 6.15 -5.15
C SER A 131 -5.05 5.55 -4.00
N ALA A 132 -6.32 5.94 -3.93
CA ALA A 132 -7.28 5.37 -3.01
C ALA A 132 -8.55 4.98 -3.77
N TYR A 133 -9.06 3.79 -3.47
CA TYR A 133 -10.29 3.25 -4.07
C TYR A 133 -11.24 2.74 -2.99
N GLY A 134 -12.54 2.82 -3.24
CA GLY A 134 -13.56 2.24 -2.36
C GLY A 134 -14.05 3.20 -1.28
N GLY A 135 -14.47 2.65 -0.15
CA GLY A 135 -15.06 3.37 0.98
C GLY A 135 -14.08 4.21 1.78
N VAL A 136 -13.39 5.16 1.16
CA VAL A 136 -12.44 6.06 1.81
C VAL A 136 -12.51 7.46 1.23
N ALA A 137 -12.44 8.46 2.12
CA ALA A 137 -12.18 9.84 1.75
C ALA A 137 -10.81 10.25 2.29
N LEU A 138 -9.91 10.71 1.42
CA LEU A 138 -8.62 11.24 1.86
C LEU A 138 -8.79 12.66 2.37
N ARG A 139 -8.16 12.96 3.51
CA ARG A 139 -8.17 14.28 4.12
C ARG A 139 -6.85 15.02 3.92
N ASP A 140 -5.74 14.29 4.02
CA ASP A 140 -4.40 14.86 3.94
C ASP A 140 -3.42 13.80 3.46
N VAL A 141 -2.47 14.19 2.61
CA VAL A 141 -1.40 13.33 2.12
C VAL A 141 -0.11 14.14 2.19
N GLN A 142 0.76 13.74 3.11
CA GLN A 142 2.05 14.38 3.31
C GLN A 142 3.16 13.44 2.89
N GLN A 143 3.93 13.85 1.90
CA GLN A 143 5.21 13.25 1.58
C GLN A 143 6.29 13.98 2.37
N ARG A 144 7.11 13.25 3.12
CA ARG A 144 8.27 13.86 3.76
C ARG A 144 9.27 14.25 2.66
N PRO A 145 9.77 15.49 2.66
CA PRO A 145 10.80 15.90 1.72
C PRO A 145 12.03 15.02 1.87
N ASP A 146 12.73 14.79 0.75
CA ASP A 146 14.01 14.13 0.76
C ASP A 146 14.96 14.86 1.71
N GLN A 147 15.50 14.13 2.68
CA GLN A 147 16.63 14.59 3.47
C GLN A 147 17.84 13.75 3.07
N PRO A 148 18.79 14.31 2.31
CA PRO A 148 20.05 13.64 2.00
C PRO A 148 20.73 13.20 3.31
N GLY A 149 20.98 11.90 3.47
CA GLY A 149 21.65 11.35 4.65
C GLY A 149 20.76 11.06 5.87
N SER A 150 19.44 11.24 5.80
CA SER A 150 18.57 10.76 6.88
C SER A 150 18.29 9.26 6.69
N ASP A 151 19.14 8.40 7.24
CA ASP A 151 18.89 6.95 7.35
C ASP A 151 17.80 6.60 8.38
N SER A 152 16.91 7.56 8.72
CA SER A 152 15.84 7.37 9.70
C SER A 152 14.66 6.58 9.12
N TYR A 153 14.92 5.31 8.82
CA TYR A 153 13.90 4.27 8.76
C TYR A 153 13.51 4.00 10.21
N ARG A 154 12.40 4.59 10.69
CA ARG A 154 12.04 4.57 12.12
C ARG A 154 11.81 3.15 12.61
N TYR A 155 11.32 2.31 11.73
CA TYR A 155 11.12 0.89 11.96
C TYR A 155 12.23 0.12 11.26
N GLY A 156 13.44 0.14 11.82
CA GLY A 156 14.59 -0.64 11.34
C GLY A 156 14.24 -2.11 10.99
N PRO A 157 15.17 -2.86 10.37
CA PRO A 157 14.98 -4.24 9.92
C PRO A 157 14.66 -5.27 11.03
N THR A 158 14.29 -4.84 12.24
CA THR A 158 14.02 -5.65 13.44
C THR A 158 12.55 -5.72 13.84
N ALA A 159 11.60 -5.15 13.09
CA ALA A 159 10.22 -5.62 13.17
C ALA A 159 10.22 -7.11 12.79
N PRO A 160 9.56 -8.01 13.55
CA PRO A 160 9.77 -9.45 13.45
C PRO A 160 9.65 -9.92 12.00
N TYR A 161 10.80 -10.30 11.44
CA TYR A 161 10.94 -10.89 10.12
C TYR A 161 10.10 -12.17 10.09
N ASP A 162 8.98 -12.16 9.36
CA ASP A 162 8.36 -13.41 8.94
C ASP A 162 9.16 -13.95 7.75
N HIS A 163 10.10 -14.85 8.06
CA HIS A 163 10.95 -15.55 7.10
C HIS A 163 10.16 -16.57 6.25
N GLN A 164 9.17 -16.13 5.47
CA GLN A 164 8.44 -17.00 4.53
C GLN A 164 8.39 -16.51 3.08
N CYS A 165 9.38 -15.73 2.65
CA CYS A 165 9.60 -15.45 1.23
C CYS A 165 11.02 -15.80 0.80
N ASN A 166 11.43 -17.04 1.06
CA ASN A 166 12.50 -17.71 0.31
C ASN A 166 11.93 -19.01 -0.26
N THR A 167 11.28 -18.90 -1.41
CA THR A 167 11.13 -20.04 -2.32
C THR A 167 11.68 -19.62 -3.66
N THR A 168 12.92 -20.08 -3.85
CA THR A 168 13.70 -20.25 -5.06
C THR A 168 12.86 -20.37 -6.34
N TYR A 169 13.13 -19.49 -7.31
CA TYR A 169 12.96 -19.84 -8.72
C TYR A 169 14.33 -20.31 -9.23
N ARG A 170 14.46 -21.63 -9.41
CA ARG A 170 15.33 -22.26 -10.41
C ARG A 170 14.41 -23.03 -11.35
#